data_AF-A0A7J4S5Q3-F1
#
_entry.id   AF-A0A7J4S5Q3-F1
#
_cell.length_a   1.000
_cell.length_b   1.000
_cell.length_c   1.000
_cell.angle_alpha   90.00
_cell.angle_beta   90.00
_cell.angle_gamma   90.00
#
_symmetry.space_group_name_H-M   'P 1'
#
loop_
_entity.id
_entity.type
_entity.pdbx_description
1 polymer ?
#
loop_
_entity_poly.entity_id
_entity_poly.type
_entity_poly.pdbx_seq_one_letter_code
_entity_poly.pdbx_strand_id
1 'polypeptide(L)' 'MPGKTTTPSRKAKVQYNIRVDPDVLRGFREYCARNGLDPQGQVVLFMKRVIESEFDFQERLWAALQEESS' A
#
# COMPACT_ATOMS: atom_id res chain seq x y z
N MET A 1 38.79 17.65 6.82
CA MET A 1 37.71 16.65 6.72
C MET A 1 36.65 17.21 5.77
N PRO A 2 36.43 16.64 4.58
CA PRO A 2 35.38 17.15 3.70
C PRO A 2 34.01 16.69 4.24
N GLY A 3 33.12 17.66 4.44
CA GLY A 3 31.78 17.44 4.95
C GLY A 3 30.95 16.56 4.02
N LYS A 4 30.38 15.50 4.57
CA LYS A 4 29.47 14.59 3.88
C LYS A 4 28.13 15.32 3.73
N THR A 5 27.90 15.94 2.58
CA THR A 5 26.58 16.46 2.20
C THR A 5 25.67 15.26 1.93
N THR A 6 24.79 14.98 2.89
CA THR A 6 23.72 13.99 2.72
C THR A 6 22.71 14.57 1.72
N THR A 7 22.87 14.24 0.44
CA THR A 7 21.89 14.60 -0.59
C THR A 7 20.53 14.03 -0.18
N PRO A 8 19.47 14.85 -0.01
CA PRO A 8 18.15 14.32 0.25
C PRO A 8 17.74 13.49 -0.96
N SER A 9 17.51 12.19 -0.75
CA SER A 9 16.89 11.31 -1.75
C SER A 9 15.52 11.91 -2.06
N ARG A 10 15.46 12.67 -3.16
CA ARG A 10 14.23 13.22 -3.70
C ARG A 10 13.42 12.01 -4.15
N LYS A 11 12.60 11.45 -3.24
CA LYS A 11 11.71 10.33 -3.51
C LYS A 11 10.99 10.66 -4.82
N ALA A 12 11.36 9.94 -5.88
CA ALA A 12 10.82 10.21 -7.20
C ALA A 12 9.31 10.08 -7.12
N LYS A 13 8.57 11.07 -7.64
CA LYS A 13 7.13 10.92 -7.79
C LYS A 13 6.92 9.82 -8.83
N VAL A 14 6.52 8.63 -8.38
CA VAL A 14 6.19 7.50 -9.25
C VAL A 14 4.69 7.57 -9.53
N GLN A 15 4.33 7.58 -10.81
CA GLN A 15 2.95 7.54 -11.27
C GLN A 15 2.68 6.18 -11.90
N TYR A 16 1.65 5.48 -11.43
CA TYR A 16 1.18 4.23 -12.02
C TYR A 16 -0.04 4.50 -12.88
N ASN A 17 -0.04 3.98 -14.11
CA ASN A 17 -1.21 3.96 -14.96
C ASN A 17 -1.88 2.59 -14.82
N ILE A 18 -2.93 2.53 -14.01
CA ILE A 18 -3.70 1.29 -13.76
C ILE A 18 -4.96 1.34 -14.60
N ARG A 19 -5.23 0.26 -15.34
CA ARG A 19 -6.52 0.06 -16.00
C ARG A 19 -7.45 -0.66 -15.03
N VAL A 20 -8.63 -0.11 -14.82
CA VAL A 20 -9.65 -0.65 -13.92
C VAL A 20 -10.91 -0.89 -14.73
N ASP A 21 -11.62 -1.95 -14.40
CA ASP A 21 -12.95 -2.21 -14.93
C ASP A 21 -13.87 -0.99 -14.69
N PRO A 22 -14.64 -0.53 -15.70
CA PRO A 22 -15.43 0.69 -15.60
C PRO A 22 -16.56 0.59 -14.56
N ASP A 23 -17.16 -0.58 -14.36
CA ASP A 23 -18.23 -0.77 -13.40
C ASP A 23 -17.69 -0.77 -11.97
N VAL A 24 -16.52 -1.37 -11.76
CA VAL A 24 -15.79 -1.31 -10.49
C VAL A 24 -15.41 0.14 -10.15
N LEU A 25 -14.86 0.88 -11.13
CA LEU A 25 -14.48 2.28 -10.92
C LEU A 25 -15.69 3.16 -10.58
N ARG A 26 -16.83 2.92 -11.23
CA ARG A 26 -18.09 3.62 -10.94
C ARG A 26 -18.55 3.36 -9.51
N GLY A 27 -18.69 2.09 -9.12
CA GLY A 27 -19.13 1.72 -7.77
C GLY A 27 -18.21 2.25 -6.67
N PHE A 28 -16.89 2.23 -6.91
CA PHE A 28 -15.91 2.80 -5.99
C PHE A 28 -16.06 4.31 -5.81
N ARG A 29 -16.28 5.06 -6.90
CA ARG A 29 -16.50 6.51 -6.85
C ARG A 29 -17.79 6.86 -6.09
N GLU A 30 -18.87 6.13 -6.35
CA GLU A 30 -20.14 6.31 -5.63
C GLU A 30 -20.01 6.00 -4.15
N TYR A 31 -19.29 4.93 -3.78
CA TYR A 31 -18.95 4.63 -2.40
C TYR A 31 -18.19 5.78 -1.74
N CYS A 32 -17.14 6.29 -2.40
CA CYS A 32 -16.34 7.39 -1.85
C CYS A 32 -17.19 8.66 -1.67
N ALA A 33 -18.01 9.01 -2.66
CA ALA A 33 -18.89 10.18 -2.60
C ALA A 33 -19.90 10.10 -1.45
N ARG A 34 -20.55 8.95 -1.26
CA ARG A 34 -21.51 8.74 -0.16
C ARG A 34 -20.89 8.85 1.23
N ASN A 35 -19.60 8.58 1.35
CA ASN A 35 -18.89 8.55 2.63
C ASN A 35 -17.93 9.75 2.82
N GLY A 36 -17.91 10.72 1.90
CA GLY A 36 -17.01 11.88 1.96
C GLY A 36 -15.53 11.51 1.88
N LEU A 37 -15.19 10.44 1.16
CA LEU A 37 -13.82 9.92 1.05
C LEU A 37 -13.14 10.42 -0.23
N ASP A 38 -11.83 10.65 -0.16
CA ASP A 38 -10.99 10.89 -1.33
C ASP A 38 -10.67 9.57 -2.07
N PRO A 39 -11.13 9.37 -3.32
CA PRO A 39 -10.90 8.14 -4.06
C PRO A 39 -9.41 7.79 -4.23
N GLN A 40 -8.54 8.79 -4.46
CA GLN A 40 -7.12 8.53 -4.66
C GLN A 40 -6.45 8.07 -3.36
N GLY A 41 -6.72 8.77 -2.26
CA GLY A 41 -6.27 8.38 -0.93
C GLY A 41 -6.74 6.99 -0.53
N GLN A 42 -7.98 6.62 -0.86
CA GLN A 42 -8.51 5.28 -0.59
C GLN A 42 -7.78 4.17 -1.35
N VAL A 43 -7.38 4.40 -2.61
CA VAL A 43 -6.54 3.43 -3.35
C VAL A 43 -5.17 3.27 -2.69
N VAL A 44 -4.56 4.38 -2.26
CA VAL A 44 -3.28 4.33 -1.53
C VAL A 44 -3.40 3.59 -0.21
N LEU A 45 -4.47 3.83 0.55
CA LEU A 45 -4.74 3.13 1.81
C LEU A 45 -4.97 1.63 1.58
N PHE A 46 -5.72 1.28 0.53
CA PHE A 46 -5.90 -0.12 0.13
C PHE A 46 -4.56 -0.80 -0.16
N MET A 47 -3.72 -0.18 -1.00
CA MET A 47 -2.39 -0.74 -1.33
C MET A 47 -1.52 -0.92 -0.08
N LYS A 48 -1.50 0.06 0.83
CA LYS A 48 -0.77 -0.05 2.10
C LYS A 48 -1.26 -1.23 2.93
N ARG A 49 -2.58 -1.36 3.07
CA ARG A 49 -3.18 -2.42 3.88
C ARG A 49 -2.92 -3.81 3.31
N VAL A 50 -2.90 -3.96 1.99
CA VAL A 50 -2.52 -5.22 1.32
C VAL A 50 -1.08 -5.57 1.69
N ILE A 51 -0.14 -4.64 1.52
CA ILE A 51 1.28 -4.86 1.84
C ILE A 51 1.47 -5.23 3.30
N GLU A 52 0.83 -4.50 4.22
CA GLU A 52 0.89 -4.75 5.66
C GLU A 52 0.31 -6.13 6.01
N SER A 53 -0.79 -6.54 5.37
CA SER A 53 -1.41 -7.84 5.61
C SER A 53 -0.62 -9.02 5.03
N GLU A 54 0.05 -8.86 3.89
CA GLU A 54 0.94 -9.90 3.35
C GLU A 54 2.16 -10.09 4.25
N PHE A 55 2.70 -9.00 4.80
CA PHE A 55 3.81 -9.06 5.74
C PHE A 55 3.42 -9.75 7.05
N ASP A 56 2.23 -9.44 7.60
CA ASP A 56 1.67 -10.11 8.79
C ASP A 56 1.47 -11.61 8.54
N PHE A 57 0.98 -12.00 7.36
CA PHE A 57 0.81 -13.41 7.01
C PHE A 57 2.14 -14.18 6.98
N GLN A 58 3.18 -13.61 6.36
CA GLN A 58 4.48 -14.26 6.28
C GLN A 58 5.16 -14.39 7.66
N GLU A 59 5.10 -13.35 8.49
CA GLU A 59 5.65 -13.40 9.85
C GLU A 59 4.91 -14.42 10.71
N ARG A 60 3.58 -14.48 10.62
CA ARG A 60 2.77 -15.44 11.39
C ARG A 60 2.94 -16.87 10.90
N LEU A 61 3.11 -17.08 9.59
CA LEU A 61 3.47 -18.38 9.02
C LEU A 61 4.85 -18.84 9.51
N TRP A 62 5.83 -17.94 9.51
CA TRP A 62 7.17 -18.25 10.00
C TRP A 62 7.18 -18.58 11.50
N ALA A 63 6.44 -17.83 12.32
CA ALA A 63 6.28 -18.12 13.74
C ALA A 63 5.64 -19.49 14.00
N ALA A 64 4.56 -19.83 13.28
CA ALA A 64 3.91 -21.12 13.40
C ALA A 64 4.84 -22.29 13.01
N LEU A 65 5.64 -22.13 11.94
CA LEU A 65 6.62 -23.14 11.53
C LEU A 65 7.73 -23.34 12.57
N GLN A 66 8.17 -22.29 13.28
CA GLN A 66 9.17 -22.42 14.35
C GLN A 66 8.61 -23.10 15.61
N GLU A 67 7.36 -22.87 15.95
CA GLU A 67 6.69 -23.54 17.08
C GLU A 67 6.50 -25.04 16.83
N GLU A 68 6.16 -25.47 15.62
CA GLU A 68 6.06 -26.90 15.26
C GLU A 68 7.42 -27.61 15.19
N SER A 69 8.51 -26.86 15.08
CA SER A 69 9.88 -27.38 14.99
C SER A 69 10.54 -27.59 16.35
N SER A 70 9.89 -27.22 17.47
CA SER A 70 10.37 -27.37 18.86
C SER A 70 9.60 -28.47 19.59
#